data_AF-A0A918QHM0-F1
#
_entry.id   AF-A0A918QHM0-F1
#
_cell.length_a   1.000
_cell.length_b   1.000
_cell.length_c   1.000
_cell.angle_alpha   90.00
_cell.angle_beta   90.00
_cell.angle_gamma   90.00
#
_symmetry.space_group_name_H-M   'P 1'
#
loop_
_entity.id
_entity.type
_entity.pdbx_description
1 polymer ?
#
loop_
_entity_poly.entity_id
_entity_poly.type
_entity_poly.pdbx_seq_one_letter_code
_entity_poly.pdbx_strand_id
1 'polypeptide(L)'
;MNRTPPARPTGAELLAAAARARLEAAREGLGTGPVYWGLGVAVVVGDLDPTSFAGGVVDFTRTIPPELRDGWYRTFTRTVFLAGDPAGAAARHPPRHTTAQGDLAWYGPARRGALGPLSRLLRAFQGPAPIETPAGPLTVTVPGTPSGHTIDATVATGGVTTGEYLVHVHHLIAEATLRELIGPGDTLRLNHRETLHAEEFRGVLDPLRAGSVQARITRDGSDGDRLRLYGVLTSNRQGGH
;
A
#
# COMPACT_ATOMS: atom_id res chain seq x y z
N MET A 1 19.10 -4.85 45.65
CA MET A 1 19.45 -4.13 44.41
C MET A 1 18.17 -3.85 43.63
N ASN A 2 17.66 -2.61 43.66
CA ASN A 2 16.52 -2.22 42.84
C ASN A 2 17.00 -2.08 41.38
N ARG A 3 16.59 -3.00 40.50
CA ARG A 3 16.76 -2.80 39.06
C ARG A 3 15.75 -1.76 38.62
N THR A 4 16.23 -0.58 38.24
CA THR A 4 15.41 0.40 37.54
C THR A 4 14.90 -0.25 36.25
N PRO A 5 13.58 -0.26 35.98
CA PRO A 5 13.06 -0.80 34.74
C PRO A 5 13.63 -0.02 33.54
N PRO A 6 13.89 -0.67 32.40
CA PRO A 6 14.40 0.00 31.22
C PRO A 6 13.44 1.10 30.78
N ALA A 7 14.00 2.22 30.30
CA ALA A 7 13.21 3.31 29.73
C ALA A 7 12.36 2.81 28.56
N ARG A 8 11.13 3.33 28.44
CA ARG A 8 10.25 2.98 27.32
C ARG A 8 10.81 3.58 26.03
N PRO A 9 10.75 2.85 24.90
CA PRO A 9 11.18 3.39 23.62
C PRO A 9 10.31 4.57 23.20
N THR A 10 10.96 5.56 22.60
CA THR A 10 10.35 6.72 21.94
C THR A 10 9.62 6.31 20.66
N GLY A 11 8.71 7.14 20.16
CA GLY A 11 8.04 6.91 18.87
C GLY A 11 9.00 6.73 17.70
N ALA A 12 10.09 7.52 17.65
CA ALA A 12 11.11 7.39 16.61
C ALA A 12 11.83 6.03 16.66
N GLU A 13 12.16 5.54 17.87
CA GLU A 13 12.76 4.21 18.05
C GLU A 13 11.79 3.09 17.63
N LEU A 14 10.51 3.22 17.96
CA LEU A 14 9.46 2.28 17.52
C LEU A 14 9.36 2.22 16.00
N LEU A 15 9.29 3.38 15.32
CA LEU A 15 9.20 3.43 13.85
C LEU A 15 10.46 2.87 13.18
N ALA A 16 11.64 3.21 13.69
CA ALA A 16 12.89 2.71 13.14
C ALA A 16 13.03 1.18 13.32
N ALA A 17 12.63 0.64 14.48
CA ALA A 17 12.63 -0.80 14.74
C ALA A 17 11.65 -1.53 13.82
N ALA A 18 10.41 -1.04 13.71
CA ALA A 18 9.38 -1.62 12.84
C ALA A 18 9.78 -1.58 11.35
N ALA A 19 10.37 -0.47 10.89
CA ALA A 19 10.85 -0.34 9.52
C ALA A 19 11.98 -1.31 9.18
N ARG A 20 12.92 -1.54 10.11
CA ARG A 20 14.00 -2.54 9.95
C ARG A 20 13.44 -3.97 9.91
N ALA A 21 12.62 -4.33 10.89
CA ALA A 21 12.00 -5.66 10.96
C ALA A 21 11.18 -5.97 9.71
N ARG A 22 10.45 -4.98 9.18
CA ARG A 22 9.74 -5.08 7.91
C ARG A 22 10.69 -5.35 6.73
N LEU A 23 11.79 -4.61 6.64
CA LEU A 23 12.77 -4.79 5.57
C LEU A 23 13.40 -6.20 5.62
N GLU A 24 13.67 -6.70 6.82
CA GLU A 24 14.17 -8.05 7.06
C GLU A 24 13.12 -9.10 6.65
N ALA A 25 11.89 -9.02 7.16
CA ALA A 25 10.81 -9.94 6.79
C ALA A 25 10.52 -9.92 5.28
N ALA A 26 10.57 -8.73 4.65
CA ALA A 26 10.44 -8.63 3.21
C ALA A 26 11.58 -9.36 2.48
N ARG A 27 12.82 -9.25 2.95
CA ARG A 27 13.97 -9.96 2.35
C ARG A 27 13.89 -11.48 2.56
N GLU A 28 13.42 -11.93 3.72
CA GLU A 28 13.27 -13.35 4.04
C GLU A 28 12.14 -14.02 3.23
N GLY A 29 10.99 -13.34 3.09
CA GLY A 29 9.85 -13.85 2.32
C GLY A 29 10.09 -13.86 0.81
N LEU A 30 11.14 -13.20 0.32
CA LEU A 30 11.51 -13.19 -1.09
C LEU A 30 12.35 -14.43 -1.43
N GLY A 31 11.81 -15.33 -2.24
CA GLY A 31 12.49 -16.54 -2.67
C GLY A 31 13.83 -16.30 -3.41
N THR A 32 14.64 -17.34 -3.54
CA THR A 32 15.98 -17.28 -4.19
C THR A 32 15.95 -17.39 -5.72
N GLY A 33 14.76 -17.46 -6.32
CA GLY A 33 14.57 -17.62 -7.77
C GLY A 33 15.05 -16.42 -8.60
N PRO A 34 15.15 -16.58 -9.94
CA PRO A 34 15.48 -15.47 -10.84
C PRO A 34 14.40 -14.39 -10.76
N VAL A 35 14.83 -13.14 -10.57
CA VAL A 35 13.90 -12.01 -10.39
C VAL A 35 14.04 -10.99 -11.51
N TYR A 36 12.88 -10.55 -12.02
CA TYR A 36 12.79 -9.41 -12.91
C TYR A 36 12.94 -8.11 -12.10
N TRP A 37 14.13 -7.51 -12.17
CA TRP A 37 14.41 -6.22 -11.54
C TRP A 37 13.80 -5.04 -12.31
N GLY A 38 13.57 -3.94 -11.60
CA GLY A 38 13.12 -2.68 -12.19
C GLY A 38 11.70 -2.72 -12.74
N LEU A 39 10.85 -3.58 -12.17
CA LEU A 39 9.42 -3.55 -12.42
C LEU A 39 8.79 -2.34 -11.73
N GLY A 40 7.78 -1.78 -12.36
CA GLY A 40 6.91 -0.77 -11.78
C GLY A 40 5.51 -0.91 -12.33
N VAL A 41 4.58 -0.19 -11.71
CA VAL A 41 3.20 -0.08 -12.14
C VAL A 41 2.89 1.37 -12.48
N ALA A 42 2.06 1.58 -13.49
CA ALA A 42 1.44 2.87 -13.73
C ALA A 42 -0.07 2.73 -13.52
N VAL A 43 -0.68 3.71 -12.87
CA VAL A 43 -2.14 3.77 -12.70
C VAL A 43 -2.63 5.05 -13.34
N VAL A 44 -3.52 4.92 -14.31
CA VAL A 44 -4.25 6.08 -14.86
C VAL A 44 -5.47 6.30 -13.98
N VAL A 45 -5.59 7.53 -13.49
CA VAL A 45 -6.62 7.98 -12.56
C VAL A 45 -7.48 9.03 -13.27
N GLY A 46 -8.74 8.66 -13.51
CA GLY A 46 -9.80 9.57 -13.93
C GLY A 46 -10.42 10.20 -12.69
N ASP A 47 -11.54 9.66 -12.24
CA ASP A 47 -12.21 10.08 -11.01
C ASP A 47 -11.77 9.20 -9.82
N LEU A 48 -11.34 9.87 -8.74
CA LEU A 48 -10.83 9.17 -7.56
C LEU A 48 -11.92 8.97 -6.51
N ASP A 49 -12.42 7.74 -6.42
CA ASP A 49 -13.16 7.25 -5.26
C ASP A 49 -12.25 6.38 -4.37
N PRO A 50 -12.05 6.71 -3.08
CA PRO A 50 -11.19 5.93 -2.18
C PRO A 50 -11.57 4.45 -2.05
N THR A 51 -12.86 4.12 -2.11
CA THR A 51 -13.35 2.74 -1.97
C THR A 51 -12.97 1.92 -3.20
N SER A 52 -13.29 2.45 -4.39
CA SER A 52 -12.97 1.85 -5.69
C SER A 52 -11.46 1.77 -5.89
N PHE A 53 -10.70 2.76 -5.39
CA PHE A 53 -9.25 2.71 -5.41
C PHE A 53 -8.70 1.57 -4.55
N ALA A 54 -9.11 1.48 -3.28
CA ALA A 54 -8.65 0.43 -2.38
C ALA A 54 -9.01 -0.97 -2.90
N GLY A 55 -10.24 -1.16 -3.40
CA GLY A 55 -10.68 -2.41 -4.05
C GLY A 55 -9.87 -2.73 -5.30
N GLY A 56 -9.68 -1.76 -6.19
CA GLY A 56 -8.89 -1.92 -7.41
C GLY A 56 -7.43 -2.27 -7.14
N VAL A 57 -6.81 -1.77 -6.06
CA VAL A 57 -5.45 -2.18 -5.65
C VAL A 57 -5.43 -3.66 -5.27
N VAL A 58 -6.39 -4.15 -4.48
CA VAL A 58 -6.48 -5.57 -4.10
C VAL A 58 -6.68 -6.43 -5.35
N ASP A 59 -7.65 -6.08 -6.18
CA ASP A 59 -8.00 -6.86 -7.37
C ASP A 59 -6.85 -6.92 -8.37
N PHE A 60 -6.27 -5.76 -8.71
CA PHE A 60 -5.08 -5.70 -9.56
C PHE A 60 -3.96 -6.58 -9.00
N THR A 61 -3.63 -6.43 -7.72
CA THR A 61 -2.50 -7.14 -7.11
C THR A 61 -2.68 -8.67 -7.19
N ARG A 62 -3.91 -9.15 -7.03
CA ARG A 62 -4.24 -10.59 -7.16
C ARG A 62 -4.13 -11.10 -8.58
N THR A 63 -4.35 -10.25 -9.59
CA THR A 63 -4.19 -10.61 -11.01
C THR A 63 -2.74 -10.72 -11.47
N ILE A 64 -1.78 -10.27 -10.65
CA ILE A 64 -0.36 -10.30 -11.01
C ILE A 64 0.13 -11.75 -11.03
N PRO A 65 0.76 -12.21 -12.14
CA PRO A 65 1.38 -13.53 -12.21
C PRO A 65 2.46 -13.72 -11.14
N PRO A 66 2.58 -14.89 -10.50
CA PRO A 66 3.53 -15.14 -9.41
C PRO A 66 4.97 -14.70 -9.74
N GLU A 67 5.43 -14.91 -10.97
CA GLU A 67 6.77 -14.57 -11.43
C GLU A 67 7.07 -13.05 -11.46
N LEU A 68 6.02 -12.21 -11.48
CA LEU A 68 6.15 -10.75 -11.44
C LEU A 68 5.95 -10.17 -10.04
N ARG A 69 5.32 -10.93 -9.13
CA ARG A 69 5.02 -10.49 -7.76
C ARG A 69 6.30 -10.16 -6.99
N ASP A 70 7.24 -11.10 -6.95
CA ASP A 70 8.50 -10.92 -6.22
C ASP A 70 9.34 -9.76 -6.75
N GLY A 71 9.40 -9.61 -8.08
CA GLY A 71 10.13 -8.52 -8.72
C GLY A 71 9.52 -7.16 -8.39
N TRP A 72 8.20 -7.05 -8.40
CA TRP A 72 7.53 -5.80 -8.04
C TRP A 72 7.60 -5.53 -6.53
N TYR A 73 7.44 -6.56 -5.70
CA TYR A 73 7.57 -6.46 -4.24
C TYR A 73 8.97 -5.98 -3.83
N ARG A 74 10.03 -6.49 -4.48
CA ARG A 74 11.43 -6.02 -4.28
C ARG A 74 11.67 -4.56 -4.65
N THR A 75 10.83 -4.00 -5.52
CA THR A 75 10.84 -2.57 -5.81
C THR A 75 9.95 -1.77 -4.87
N PHE A 76 9.56 -2.36 -3.74
CA PHE A 76 8.59 -1.81 -2.78
C PHE A 76 7.30 -1.39 -3.48
N THR A 77 6.79 -2.27 -4.35
CA THR A 77 5.57 -2.05 -5.14
C THR A 77 5.54 -0.69 -5.85
N ARG A 78 6.68 -0.23 -6.38
CA ARG A 78 6.82 1.09 -7.02
C ARG A 78 5.72 1.33 -8.06
N THR A 79 4.98 2.41 -7.85
CA THR A 79 3.86 2.82 -8.70
C THR A 79 3.96 4.30 -9.05
N VAL A 80 3.60 4.67 -10.28
CA VAL A 80 3.36 6.05 -10.70
C VAL A 80 1.87 6.24 -10.97
N PHE A 81 1.30 7.30 -10.41
CA PHE A 81 -0.08 7.70 -10.68
C PHE A 81 -0.08 8.77 -11.76
N LEU A 82 -0.92 8.61 -12.77
CA LEU A 82 -1.03 9.48 -13.94
C LEU A 82 -2.46 9.99 -14.02
N ALA A 83 -2.66 11.30 -14.11
CA ALA A 83 -3.98 11.88 -14.33
C ALA A 83 -4.38 11.74 -15.80
N GLY A 84 -5.59 11.27 -16.07
CA GLY A 84 -6.12 11.15 -17.43
C GLY A 84 -7.40 10.34 -17.53
N ASP A 85 -7.89 10.18 -18.75
CA ASP A 85 -9.03 9.31 -19.06
C ASP A 85 -8.55 7.85 -19.23
N PRO A 86 -8.93 6.92 -18.33
CA PRO A 86 -8.53 5.52 -18.43
C PRO A 86 -9.04 4.84 -19.71
N ALA A 87 -10.25 5.17 -20.18
CA ALA A 87 -10.80 4.60 -21.42
C ALA A 87 -10.02 5.10 -22.65
N GLY A 88 -9.74 6.40 -22.70
CA GLY A 88 -8.89 6.99 -23.74
C GLY A 88 -7.46 6.44 -23.75
N ALA A 89 -6.87 6.17 -22.59
CA ALA A 89 -5.58 5.50 -22.48
C ALA A 89 -5.66 4.04 -22.96
N ALA A 90 -6.72 3.31 -22.57
CA ALA A 90 -6.94 1.92 -22.92
C ALA A 90 -7.02 1.68 -24.44
N ALA A 91 -7.57 2.64 -25.19
CA ALA A 91 -7.66 2.58 -26.64
C ALA A 91 -6.30 2.49 -27.36
N ARG A 92 -5.22 2.95 -26.72
CA ARG A 92 -3.84 2.92 -27.28
C ARG A 92 -2.92 1.94 -26.55
N HIS A 93 -3.20 1.72 -25.27
CA HIS A 93 -2.41 0.88 -24.39
C HIS A 93 -3.37 0.01 -23.57
N PRO A 94 -3.51 -1.29 -23.84
CA PRO A 94 -4.41 -2.13 -23.06
C PRO A 94 -3.95 -2.24 -21.59
N PRO A 95 -4.80 -1.92 -20.60
CA PRO A 95 -4.46 -2.10 -19.20
C PRO A 95 -4.49 -3.57 -18.80
N ARG A 96 -3.80 -3.93 -17.71
CA ARG A 96 -3.91 -5.28 -17.11
C ARG A 96 -5.18 -5.40 -16.28
N HIS A 97 -5.61 -4.30 -15.65
CA HIS A 97 -6.79 -4.27 -14.80
C HIS A 97 -7.46 -2.90 -14.86
N THR A 98 -8.79 -2.90 -14.79
CA THR A 98 -9.62 -1.71 -14.67
C THR A 98 -10.66 -1.95 -13.57
N THR A 99 -11.02 -0.90 -12.83
CA THR A 99 -12.18 -0.98 -11.94
C THR A 99 -13.47 -1.19 -12.72
N ALA A 100 -14.53 -1.64 -12.05
CA ALA A 100 -15.84 -1.87 -12.67
C ALA A 100 -16.43 -0.60 -13.29
N GLN A 101 -16.19 0.56 -12.66
CA GLN A 101 -16.63 1.87 -13.13
C GLN A 101 -15.75 2.42 -14.25
N GLY A 102 -14.55 1.88 -14.43
CA GLY A 102 -13.61 2.31 -15.47
C GLY A 102 -12.78 3.55 -15.09
N ASP A 103 -12.94 4.11 -13.90
CA ASP A 103 -12.25 5.35 -13.48
C ASP A 103 -10.77 5.15 -13.14
N LEU A 104 -10.32 3.90 -13.02
CA LEU A 104 -8.95 3.55 -12.69
C LEU A 104 -8.47 2.42 -13.61
N ALA A 105 -7.25 2.55 -14.14
CA ALA A 105 -6.62 1.52 -14.98
C ALA A 105 -5.16 1.28 -14.59
N TRP A 106 -4.81 0.03 -14.30
CA TRP A 106 -3.47 -0.41 -13.92
C TRP A 106 -2.72 -1.02 -15.09
N TYR A 107 -1.45 -0.63 -15.19
CA TYR A 107 -0.51 -1.06 -16.21
C TYR A 107 0.72 -1.64 -15.54
N GLY A 108 1.12 -2.84 -15.96
CA GLY A 108 2.25 -3.58 -15.36
C GLY A 108 1.80 -4.67 -14.38
N PRO A 109 2.68 -5.15 -13.49
CA PRO A 109 4.07 -4.75 -13.35
C PRO A 109 4.87 -4.95 -14.65
N ALA A 110 5.64 -3.95 -15.04
CA ALA A 110 6.44 -3.99 -16.27
C ALA A 110 7.74 -3.21 -16.10
N ARG A 111 8.73 -3.49 -16.96
CA ARG A 111 9.96 -2.70 -17.01
C ARG A 111 9.65 -1.25 -17.40
N ARG A 112 10.43 -0.30 -16.87
CA ARG A 112 10.25 1.15 -17.13
C ARG A 112 10.08 1.51 -18.61
N GLY A 113 10.82 0.86 -19.52
CA GLY A 113 10.72 1.12 -20.96
C GLY A 113 9.32 0.83 -21.54
N ALA A 114 8.64 -0.20 -21.03
CA ALA A 114 7.30 -0.58 -21.48
C ALA A 114 6.21 0.40 -20.98
N LEU A 115 6.42 1.06 -19.83
CA LEU A 115 5.52 2.09 -19.32
C LEU A 115 5.82 3.49 -19.89
N GLY A 116 6.98 3.66 -20.53
CA GLY A 116 7.44 4.94 -21.06
C GLY A 116 6.50 5.64 -22.05
N PRO A 117 5.81 4.94 -22.98
CA PRO A 117 4.80 5.57 -23.83
C PRO A 117 3.65 6.19 -23.03
N LEU A 118 3.11 5.47 -22.05
CA LEU A 118 2.01 5.94 -21.20
C LEU A 118 2.43 7.17 -20.36
N SER A 119 3.59 7.11 -19.72
CA SER A 119 4.11 8.22 -18.91
C SER A 119 4.51 9.46 -19.72
N ARG A 120 4.65 9.34 -21.06
CA ARG A 120 4.89 10.50 -21.95
C ARG A 120 3.60 11.16 -22.41
N LEU A 121 2.51 10.39 -22.48
CA LEU A 121 1.19 10.88 -22.88
C LEU A 121 0.48 11.61 -21.75
N LEU A 122 0.62 11.11 -20.53
CA LEU A 122 -0.12 11.57 -19.36
C LEU A 122 0.80 12.26 -18.37
N ARG A 123 0.23 13.16 -17.56
CA ARG A 123 0.96 13.84 -16.50
C ARG A 123 0.91 13.02 -15.23
N ALA A 124 1.98 13.07 -14.44
CA ALA A 124 1.94 12.57 -13.08
C ALA A 124 0.80 13.25 -12.31
N PHE A 125 0.04 12.46 -11.55
CA PHE A 125 -1.05 12.97 -10.74
C PHE A 125 -0.47 13.93 -9.69
N GLN A 126 -0.84 15.20 -9.77
CA GLN A 126 -0.44 16.25 -8.83
C GLN A 126 -1.71 16.93 -8.35
N GLY A 127 -2.08 16.69 -7.10
CA GLY A 127 -3.21 17.35 -6.44
C GLY A 127 -2.75 17.86 -5.08
N PRO A 128 -2.58 19.19 -4.88
CA PRO A 128 -2.09 19.72 -3.62
C PRO A 128 -3.14 19.68 -2.51
N ALA A 129 -4.42 19.57 -2.89
CA ALA A 129 -5.51 19.45 -1.94
C ALA A 129 -5.45 18.08 -1.22
N PRO A 130 -5.79 18.03 0.07
CA PRO A 130 -6.06 16.76 0.72
C PRO A 130 -7.25 16.09 0.03
N ILE A 131 -7.20 14.77 -0.05
CA ILE A 131 -8.35 13.99 -0.52
C ILE A 131 -9.51 14.14 0.46
N GLU A 132 -10.74 14.29 -0.06
CA GLU A 132 -11.93 14.21 0.75
C GLU A 132 -12.15 12.77 1.21
N THR A 133 -12.10 12.54 2.52
CA THR A 133 -12.32 11.23 3.11
C THR A 133 -13.62 11.23 3.90
N PRO A 134 -14.43 10.16 3.84
CA PRO A 134 -15.63 10.06 4.65
C PRO A 134 -15.28 10.03 6.14
N ALA A 135 -16.23 10.45 6.97
CA ALA A 135 -16.05 10.53 8.43
C ALA A 135 -15.97 9.16 9.14
N GLY A 136 -16.27 8.06 8.45
CA GLY A 136 -16.29 6.71 8.99
C GLY A 136 -15.45 5.73 8.16
N PRO A 137 -15.25 4.50 8.67
CA PRO A 137 -14.50 3.47 7.96
C PRO A 137 -15.14 3.17 6.60
N LEU A 138 -14.33 3.24 5.57
CA LEU A 138 -14.66 2.69 4.26
C LEU A 138 -14.55 1.17 4.31
N THR A 139 -15.47 0.48 3.65
CA THR A 139 -15.50 -0.99 3.63
C THR A 139 -15.37 -1.49 2.19
N VAL A 140 -14.42 -2.39 1.97
CA VAL A 140 -14.14 -3.03 0.70
C VAL A 140 -14.27 -4.54 0.89
N THR A 141 -15.19 -5.16 0.16
CA THR A 141 -15.32 -6.61 0.13
C THR A 141 -14.36 -7.18 -0.91
N VAL A 142 -13.45 -8.06 -0.51
CA VAL A 142 -12.52 -8.70 -1.43
C VAL A 142 -13.24 -9.81 -2.18
N PRO A 143 -13.21 -9.86 -3.53
CA PRO A 143 -13.91 -10.89 -4.29
C PRO A 143 -13.51 -12.32 -3.88
N GLY A 144 -14.50 -13.16 -3.58
CA GLY A 144 -14.32 -14.55 -3.14
C GLY A 144 -15.47 -15.01 -2.25
N THR A 145 -15.45 -16.29 -1.86
CA THR A 145 -16.38 -16.82 -0.84
C THR A 145 -16.11 -16.12 0.49
N PRO A 146 -17.13 -15.54 1.16
CA PRO A 146 -16.93 -14.84 2.43
C PRO A 146 -16.13 -15.67 3.43
N SER A 147 -14.98 -15.15 3.84
CA SER A 147 -14.09 -15.83 4.79
C SER A 147 -14.47 -15.56 6.25
N GLY A 148 -15.26 -14.50 6.49
CA GLY A 148 -15.52 -13.97 7.83
C GLY A 148 -14.33 -13.20 8.43
N HIS A 149 -13.21 -13.09 7.70
CA HIS A 149 -12.05 -12.33 8.15
C HIS A 149 -12.23 -10.84 7.90
N THR A 150 -11.75 -10.05 8.85
CA THR A 150 -11.77 -8.58 8.79
C THR A 150 -10.34 -8.09 8.88
N ILE A 151 -9.99 -7.22 7.94
CA ILE A 151 -8.71 -6.56 7.85
C ILE A 151 -8.94 -5.10 8.21
N ASP A 152 -8.35 -4.64 9.32
CA ASP A 152 -8.45 -3.24 9.71
C ASP A 152 -7.19 -2.51 9.25
N ALA A 153 -7.39 -1.48 8.43
CA ALA A 153 -6.37 -0.54 8.00
C ALA A 153 -6.69 0.85 8.55
N THR A 154 -5.66 1.57 8.99
CA THR A 154 -5.76 2.98 9.38
C THR A 154 -4.68 3.76 8.65
N VAL A 155 -5.03 4.88 8.02
CA VAL A 155 -4.13 5.72 7.23
C VAL A 155 -4.14 7.18 7.69
N ALA A 156 -2.97 7.81 7.67
CA ALA A 156 -2.81 9.22 7.99
C ALA A 156 -3.13 10.09 6.77
N THR A 157 -3.93 11.14 6.95
CA THR A 157 -4.31 12.08 5.87
C THR A 157 -3.90 13.54 6.14
N GLY A 158 -3.53 13.89 7.37
CA GLY A 158 -3.11 15.25 7.71
C GLY A 158 -1.79 15.63 7.03
N GLY A 159 -1.78 16.74 6.29
CA GLY A 159 -0.59 17.16 5.53
C GLY A 159 -0.16 16.14 4.46
N VAL A 160 -1.11 15.38 3.92
CA VAL A 160 -0.91 14.42 2.82
C VAL A 160 -1.67 14.92 1.61
N THR A 161 -0.97 15.16 0.51
CA THR A 161 -1.57 15.49 -0.79
C THR A 161 -2.32 14.28 -1.36
N THR A 162 -3.27 14.48 -2.27
CA THR A 162 -3.94 13.35 -2.94
C THR A 162 -2.96 12.38 -3.61
N GLY A 163 -1.88 12.90 -4.21
CA GLY A 163 -0.84 12.05 -4.83
C GLY A 163 -0.11 11.17 -3.80
N GLU A 164 0.25 11.73 -2.65
CA GLU A 164 0.85 10.97 -1.55
C GLU A 164 -0.14 9.95 -0.96
N TYR A 165 -1.41 10.32 -0.82
CA TYR A 165 -2.46 9.40 -0.37
C TYR A 165 -2.53 8.15 -1.27
N LEU A 166 -2.60 8.35 -2.60
CA LEU A 166 -2.60 7.25 -3.57
C LEU A 166 -1.37 6.35 -3.37
N VAL A 167 -0.19 6.94 -3.21
CA VAL A 167 1.06 6.20 -2.95
C VAL A 167 0.98 5.41 -1.64
N HIS A 168 0.62 6.04 -0.52
CA HIS A 168 0.62 5.39 0.79
C HIS A 168 -0.40 4.26 0.87
N VAL A 169 -1.63 4.49 0.41
CA VAL A 169 -2.71 3.49 0.42
C VAL A 169 -2.38 2.35 -0.54
N HIS A 170 -1.90 2.65 -1.75
CA HIS A 170 -1.50 1.61 -2.70
C HIS A 170 -0.41 0.71 -2.13
N HIS A 171 0.69 1.28 -1.63
CA HIS A 171 1.78 0.48 -1.05
C HIS A 171 1.30 -0.33 0.16
N LEU A 172 0.46 0.26 1.01
CA LEU A 172 -0.08 -0.44 2.17
C LEU A 172 -0.88 -1.67 1.74
N ILE A 173 -1.84 -1.50 0.83
CA ILE A 173 -2.76 -2.57 0.41
C ILE A 173 -2.05 -3.58 -0.48
N ALA A 174 -1.33 -3.14 -1.53
CA ALA A 174 -0.67 -4.04 -2.47
C ALA A 174 0.33 -4.97 -1.76
N GLU A 175 1.15 -4.43 -0.85
CA GLU A 175 2.10 -5.26 -0.11
C GLU A 175 1.42 -6.18 0.89
N ALA A 176 0.32 -5.75 1.54
CA ALA A 176 -0.47 -6.65 2.37
C ALA A 176 -1.08 -7.79 1.57
N THR A 177 -1.60 -7.52 0.36
CA THR A 177 -2.15 -8.54 -0.54
C THR A 177 -1.06 -9.49 -1.05
N LEU A 178 0.12 -8.98 -1.43
CA LEU A 178 1.25 -9.81 -1.88
C LEU A 178 1.77 -10.74 -0.78
N ARG A 179 1.65 -10.32 0.48
CA ARG A 179 2.00 -11.11 1.68
C ARG A 179 0.82 -11.90 2.24
N GLU A 180 -0.29 -11.97 1.51
CA GLU A 180 -1.48 -12.75 1.88
C GLU A 180 -2.14 -12.35 3.20
N LEU A 181 -1.86 -11.14 3.70
CA LEU A 181 -2.56 -10.55 4.84
C LEU A 181 -3.99 -10.14 4.48
N ILE A 182 -4.24 -9.89 3.20
CA ILE A 182 -5.56 -9.69 2.59
C ILE A 182 -5.77 -10.84 1.61
N GLY A 183 -6.79 -11.66 1.85
CA GLY A 183 -7.16 -12.76 0.97
C GLY A 183 -8.57 -12.67 0.38
N PRO A 184 -8.94 -13.62 -0.49
CA PRO A 184 -10.25 -13.67 -1.14
C PRO A 184 -11.37 -13.80 -0.10
N GLY A 185 -12.46 -13.05 -0.28
CA GLY A 185 -13.63 -13.10 0.62
C GLY A 185 -13.47 -12.36 1.95
N ASP A 186 -12.31 -11.76 2.21
CA ASP A 186 -12.08 -10.92 3.38
C ASP A 186 -12.81 -9.57 3.25
N THR A 187 -13.03 -8.90 4.37
CA THR A 187 -13.55 -7.53 4.43
C THR A 187 -12.45 -6.57 4.89
N LEU A 188 -12.05 -5.64 4.02
CA LEU A 188 -11.09 -4.58 4.35
C LEU A 188 -11.82 -3.34 4.84
N ARG A 189 -11.51 -2.90 6.07
CA ARG A 189 -12.01 -1.67 6.68
C ARG A 189 -10.89 -0.64 6.72
N LEU A 190 -11.05 0.46 5.98
CA LEU A 190 -10.07 1.53 5.88
C LEU A 190 -10.55 2.75 6.67
N ASN A 191 -9.83 3.08 7.73
CA ASN A 191 -10.06 4.26 8.55
C ASN A 191 -9.07 5.36 8.20
N HIS A 192 -9.54 6.60 8.13
CA HIS A 192 -8.70 7.77 7.90
C HIS A 192 -8.59 8.57 9.20
N ARG A 193 -7.36 8.93 9.56
CA ARG A 193 -7.07 9.79 10.72
C ARG A 193 -6.15 10.92 10.29
N GLU A 194 -6.26 12.06 10.95
CA GLU A 194 -5.37 13.19 10.69
C GLU A 194 -3.90 12.80 10.92
N THR A 195 -3.61 12.17 12.05
CA THR A 195 -2.27 11.70 12.43
C THR A 195 -2.31 10.28 13.00
N LEU A 196 -1.18 9.59 12.90
CA LEU A 196 -0.94 8.29 13.54
C LEU A 196 0.29 8.41 14.44
N HIS A 197 0.08 8.39 15.75
CA HIS A 197 1.15 8.43 16.74
C HIS A 197 1.68 7.01 16.98
N ALA A 198 2.99 6.81 16.84
CA ALA A 198 3.61 5.48 16.92
C ALA A 198 3.32 4.77 18.25
N GLU A 199 3.17 5.55 19.32
CA GLU A 199 2.88 5.10 20.68
C GLU A 199 1.51 4.40 20.78
N GLU A 200 0.50 4.86 20.03
CA GLU A 200 -0.83 4.24 19.96
C GLU A 200 -0.77 2.85 19.30
N PHE A 201 0.22 2.65 18.42
CA PHE A 201 0.40 1.43 17.65
C PHE A 201 1.56 0.56 18.16
N ARG A 202 2.07 0.77 19.38
CA ARG A 202 3.23 0.03 19.91
C ARG A 202 3.09 -1.48 19.76
N GLY A 203 1.92 -2.04 20.09
CA GLY A 203 1.67 -3.47 19.99
C GLY A 203 1.53 -3.98 18.55
N VAL A 204 1.30 -3.11 17.57
CA VAL A 204 1.28 -3.44 16.13
C VAL A 204 2.67 -3.26 15.52
N LEU A 205 3.43 -2.28 15.99
CA LEU A 205 4.79 -1.97 15.55
C LEU A 205 5.87 -2.84 16.20
N ASP A 206 5.49 -3.81 17.04
CA ASP A 206 6.41 -4.78 17.60
C ASP A 206 7.12 -5.56 16.46
N PRO A 207 8.47 -5.56 16.40
CA PRO A 207 9.22 -6.33 15.43
C PRO A 207 8.80 -7.80 15.32
N LEU A 208 8.39 -8.43 16.42
CA LEU A 208 7.95 -9.83 16.44
C LEU A 208 6.65 -10.06 15.67
N ARG A 209 5.89 -8.99 15.41
CA ARG A 209 4.65 -9.05 14.63
C ARG A 209 4.82 -8.72 13.17
N ALA A 210 6.03 -8.40 12.71
CA ALA A 210 6.31 -7.96 11.34
C ALA A 210 5.69 -8.87 10.27
N GLY A 211 5.61 -10.19 10.50
CA GLY A 211 4.96 -11.17 9.62
C GLY A 211 3.43 -11.04 9.50
N SER A 212 2.75 -10.52 10.52
CA SER A 212 1.27 -10.46 10.62
C SER A 212 0.66 -9.06 10.45
N VAL A 213 1.52 -8.06 10.26
CA VAL A 213 1.13 -6.65 10.15
C VAL A 213 1.77 -6.01 8.93
N GLN A 214 1.16 -4.96 8.43
CA GLN A 214 1.70 -4.16 7.35
C GLN A 214 1.71 -2.69 7.79
N ALA A 215 2.90 -2.13 8.01
CA ALA A 215 3.07 -0.72 8.31
C ALA A 215 3.67 0.03 7.10
N ARG A 216 3.16 1.23 6.82
CA ARG A 216 3.72 2.19 5.86
C ARG A 216 4.45 3.28 6.63
N ILE A 217 5.76 3.13 6.72
CA ILE A 217 6.67 4.07 7.39
C ILE A 217 7.57 4.66 6.31
N THR A 218 7.68 5.99 6.27
CA THR A 218 8.64 6.67 5.40
C THR A 218 9.05 8.01 6.02
N ARG A 219 9.92 8.76 5.35
CA ARG A 219 10.33 10.09 5.80
C ARG A 219 9.15 11.05 5.71
N ASP A 220 9.06 11.98 6.64
CA ASP A 220 8.08 13.06 6.59
C ASP A 220 8.42 13.98 5.39
N GLY A 221 7.42 14.31 4.58
CA GLY A 221 7.61 15.22 3.44
C GLY A 221 8.00 16.64 3.88
N SER A 222 7.65 17.03 5.10
CA SER A 222 7.98 18.33 5.70
C SER A 222 9.31 18.34 6.46
N ASP A 223 9.77 17.17 6.90
CA ASP A 223 11.02 16.98 7.66
C ASP A 223 11.67 15.66 7.23
N GLY A 224 12.59 15.75 6.27
CA GLY A 224 13.23 14.60 5.64
C GLY A 224 14.06 13.73 6.58
N ASP A 225 14.41 14.21 7.77
CA ASP A 225 15.18 13.46 8.76
C ASP A 225 14.29 12.69 9.74
N ARG A 226 12.97 12.96 9.74
CA ARG A 226 12.02 12.34 10.64
C ARG A 226 11.23 11.23 9.95
N LEU A 227 11.11 10.08 10.62
CA LEU A 227 10.19 9.02 10.20
C LEU A 227 8.76 9.35 10.62
N ARG A 228 7.81 9.02 9.74
CA ARG A 228 6.37 9.15 9.97
C ARG A 228 5.64 7.86 9.60
N LEU A 229 4.62 7.54 10.41
CA LEU A 229 3.67 6.47 10.16
C LEU A 229 2.51 6.99 9.31
N TYR A 230 2.38 6.47 8.09
CA TYR A 230 1.32 6.84 7.16
C TYR A 230 0.21 5.81 7.08
N GLY A 231 0.46 4.58 7.51
CA GLY A 231 -0.58 3.59 7.61
C GLY A 231 -0.17 2.36 8.38
N VAL A 232 -1.15 1.70 8.97
CA VAL A 232 -1.04 0.37 9.57
C VAL A 232 -2.18 -0.48 9.07
N LEU A 233 -1.91 -1.77 8.88
CA LEU A 233 -2.90 -2.77 8.54
C LEU A 233 -2.65 -4.00 9.40
N THR A 234 -3.72 -4.48 10.02
CA THR A 234 -3.74 -5.68 10.85
C THR A 234 -4.79 -6.64 10.32
N SER A 235 -4.41 -7.91 10.21
CA SER A 235 -5.32 -8.99 9.82
C SER A 235 -5.73 -9.79 11.06
N ASN A 236 -7.01 -10.16 11.14
CA ASN A 236 -7.45 -11.17 12.11
C ASN A 236 -7.23 -12.61 11.63
N ARG A 237 -6.69 -12.79 10.41
CA ARG A 237 -6.29 -14.08 9.87
C ARG A 237 -5.12 -14.62 10.71
N GLN A 238 -5.32 -15.78 11.33
CA GLN A 238 -4.22 -16.50 11.97
C GLN A 238 -3.46 -17.28 10.88
N GLY A 239 -2.20 -16.92 10.63
CA GLY A 239 -1.32 -17.68 9.72
C GLY A 239 -0.81 -16.95 8.48
N GLY A 240 -0.35 -15.70 8.62
CA GLY A 240 0.54 -15.13 7.60
C GLY A 240 1.88 -15.85 7.67
N HIS A 241 2.24 -16.57 6.60
CA HIS A 241 3.53 -17.24 6.45
C HIS A 241 4.69 -16.24 6.37
#